data_AF-U2H3S0-F1
#
_entry.id   AF-U2H3S0-F1
#
_cell.length_a   1.000
_cell.length_b   1.000
_cell.length_c   1.000
_cell.angle_alpha   90.00
_cell.angle_beta   90.00
_cell.angle_gamma   90.00
#
_symmetry.space_group_name_H-M   'P 1'
#
loop_
_entity.id
_entity.type
_entity.pdbx_description
1 polymer ?
#
loop_
_entity_poly.entity_id
_entity_poly.type
_entity_poly.pdbx_seq_one_letter_code
_entity_poly.pdbx_strand_id
1 'polypeptide(L)' 'MLGVADMPQETGANGGDADNEQTLKERIEQFERAVIAEALNQTGGAVAATADRLHVGKATLYEKMKRYGLSAKGETER' A
#
# COMPACT_ATOMS: atom_id res chain seq x y z
N MET A 1 30.71 -46.43 6.56
CA MET A 1 29.46 -45.92 5.97
C MET A 1 28.47 -45.73 7.11
N LEU A 2 28.32 -44.49 7.60
CA LEU A 2 27.43 -44.15 8.71
C LEU A 2 26.43 -43.12 8.17
N GLY A 3 25.18 -43.53 8.04
CA GLY A 3 24.09 -42.71 7.50
C GLY A 3 23.69 -41.62 8.48
N VAL A 4 23.88 -40.36 8.08
CA VAL A 4 23.21 -39.22 8.70
C VAL A 4 21.77 -39.22 8.22
N ALA A 5 20.85 -39.27 9.18
CA ALA A 5 19.42 -39.20 8.97
C ALA A 5 19.04 -37.91 8.23
N ASP A 6 18.23 -38.10 7.20
CA ASP A 6 17.39 -37.08 6.57
C ASP A 6 16.51 -36.43 7.66
N MET A 7 16.80 -35.16 7.97
CA MET A 7 15.93 -34.32 8.79
C MET A 7 15.11 -33.45 7.85
N PRO A 8 13.77 -33.63 7.75
CA PRO A 8 12.94 -32.68 7.04
C PRO A 8 12.89 -31.40 7.87
N GLN A 9 13.60 -30.38 7.41
CA GLN A 9 13.51 -29.03 7.94
C GLN A 9 12.23 -28.38 7.39
N GLU A 10 11.09 -28.80 7.93
CA GLU A 10 9.86 -28.02 7.83
C GLU A 10 9.83 -27.02 8.98
N THR A 11 9.88 -25.74 8.66
CA THR A 11 9.05 -24.63 9.20
C THR A 11 9.83 -23.33 9.26
N GLY A 12 9.28 -22.31 8.61
CA GLY A 12 9.76 -20.93 8.74
C GLY A 12 9.31 -20.09 7.57
N ALA A 13 8.05 -19.65 7.61
CA ALA A 13 7.55 -18.63 6.72
C ALA A 13 8.48 -17.40 6.75
N ASN A 14 9.20 -17.14 5.66
CA ASN A 14 9.76 -15.83 5.38
C ASN A 14 9.25 -15.39 4.01
N GLY A 15 7.97 -15.02 3.98
CA GLY A 15 7.54 -14.02 3.04
C GLY A 15 8.15 -12.70 3.49
N GLY A 16 9.10 -12.16 2.73
CA GLY A 16 9.45 -10.75 2.90
C GLY A 16 10.84 -10.29 2.49
N ASP A 17 11.81 -11.16 2.21
CA ASP A 17 13.14 -10.69 1.74
C ASP A 17 13.16 -10.39 0.23
N ALA A 18 12.06 -9.82 -0.28
CA ALA A 18 11.99 -9.16 -1.57
C ALA A 18 12.11 -7.64 -1.41
N ASP A 19 12.81 -7.16 -0.37
CA ASP A 19 13.48 -5.84 -0.37
C ASP A 19 14.65 -5.87 -1.38
N ASN A 20 14.40 -6.39 -2.58
CA ASN A 20 15.36 -6.36 -3.66
C ASN A 20 15.14 -5.03 -4.39
N GLU A 21 15.87 -4.02 -3.95
CA GLU A 21 16.15 -2.78 -4.66
C GLU A 21 14.94 -1.91 -5.04
N GLN A 22 13.91 -1.82 -4.18
CA GLN A 22 12.91 -0.78 -4.35
C GLN A 22 13.58 0.59 -4.29
N THR A 23 13.46 1.35 -5.38
CA THR A 23 14.01 2.70 -5.46
C THR A 23 13.36 3.59 -4.40
N LEU A 24 14.06 4.66 -3.98
CA LEU A 24 13.48 5.64 -3.04
C LEU A 24 12.12 6.16 -3.54
N LYS A 25 11.99 6.34 -4.86
CA LYS A 25 10.75 6.73 -5.51
C LYS A 25 9.61 5.73 -5.22
N GLU A 26 9.86 4.44 -5.39
CA GLU A 26 8.83 3.41 -5.16
C GLU A 26 8.42 3.28 -3.70
N ARG A 27 9.37 3.46 -2.77
CA ARG A 27 9.07 3.48 -1.33
C ARG A 27 8.19 4.68 -0.97
N ILE A 28 8.49 5.85 -1.52
CA ILE A 28 7.66 7.06 -1.35
C ILE A 28 6.27 6.85 -1.96
N GLU A 29 6.17 6.25 -3.15
CA GLU A 29 4.88 6.01 -3.81
C GLU A 29 4.00 5.03 -3.02
N GLN A 30 4.58 3.96 -2.46
CA GLN A 30 3.87 3.03 -1.59
C GLN A 30 3.38 3.70 -0.31
N PHE A 31 4.25 4.50 0.33
CA PHE A 31 3.88 5.26 1.52
C PHE A 31 2.76 6.25 1.23
N GLU A 32 2.90 7.05 0.17
CA GLU A 32 1.90 8.03 -0.24
C GLU A 32 0.56 7.36 -0.57
N ARG A 33 0.59 6.24 -1.28
CA ARG A 33 -0.61 5.43 -1.55
C ARG A 33 -1.30 4.97 -0.27
N ALA A 34 -0.54 4.49 0.71
CA ALA A 34 -1.08 4.03 1.99
C ALA A 34 -1.74 5.18 2.77
N VAL A 35 -1.07 6.34 2.85
CA VAL A 35 -1.60 7.53 3.54
C VAL A 35 -2.89 8.03 2.89
N ILE A 36 -2.95 8.09 1.55
CA ILE A 36 -4.15 8.52 0.83
C ILE A 36 -5.29 7.52 1.05
N ALA A 37 -5.02 6.21 0.96
CA ALA A 37 -6.04 5.19 1.18
C ALA A 37 -6.61 5.23 2.60
N GLU A 38 -5.76 5.39 3.60
CA GLU A 38 -6.17 5.53 4.99
C GLU A 38 -7.04 6.78 5.19
N ALA A 39 -6.60 7.93 4.68
CA ALA A 39 -7.34 9.17 4.80
C ALA A 39 -8.68 9.12 4.07
N LEU A 40 -8.76 8.47 2.90
CA LEU A 40 -10.03 8.19 2.22
C LEU A 40 -10.94 7.30 3.07
N ASN A 41 -10.41 6.28 3.74
CA ASN A 41 -11.22 5.42 4.60
C ASN A 41 -11.76 6.18 5.83
N GLN A 42 -10.93 7.04 6.44
CA GLN A 42 -11.30 7.87 7.60
C GLN A 42 -12.36 8.93 7.27
N THR A 43 -12.39 9.43 6.03
CA THR A 43 -13.39 10.41 5.57
C THR A 43 -14.61 9.76 4.89
N GLY A 44 -14.69 8.42 4.88
CA GLY A 44 -15.77 7.70 4.18
C GLY A 44 -15.75 7.88 2.67
N GLY A 45 -14.59 8.17 2.06
CA GLY A 45 -14.43 8.40 0.64
C GLY A 45 -14.68 9.85 0.20
N ALA A 46 -14.88 10.79 1.14
CA ALA A 46 -15.08 12.19 0.81
C ALA A 46 -13.76 12.85 0.36
N VAL A 47 -13.50 12.86 -0.95
CA VAL A 47 -12.27 13.40 -1.56
C VAL A 47 -11.96 14.84 -1.10
N ALA A 48 -12.98 15.69 -0.98
CA ALA A 48 -12.80 17.05 -0.49
C ALA A 48 -12.28 17.11 0.95
N ALA A 49 -12.83 16.29 1.84
CA ALA A 49 -12.40 16.21 3.23
C ALA A 49 -11.03 15.54 3.36
N THR A 50 -10.73 14.55 2.51
CA THR A 50 -9.41 13.92 2.44
C THR A 50 -8.35 14.91 2.00
N ALA A 51 -8.63 15.72 0.97
CA ALA A 51 -7.71 16.74 0.47
C ALA A 51 -7.40 17.79 1.55
N ASP A 52 -8.43 18.24 2.26
CA ASP A 52 -8.29 19.18 3.38
C ASP A 52 -7.44 18.58 4.51
N ARG A 53 -7.74 17.34 4.93
CA ARG A 53 -6.98 16.61 5.96
C ARG A 53 -5.51 16.45 5.60
N LEU A 54 -5.23 16.08 4.35
CA LEU A 54 -3.86 15.91 3.85
C LEU A 54 -3.18 17.23 3.48
N HIS A 55 -3.86 18.37 3.60
CA HIS A 55 -3.38 19.70 3.22
C HIS A 55 -2.88 19.75 1.76
N VAL A 56 -3.60 19.09 0.86
CA VAL A 56 -3.31 19.06 -0.59
C VAL A 56 -4.48 19.63 -1.38
N GLY A 57 -4.21 20.14 -2.58
CA GLY A 57 -5.27 20.55 -3.49
C GLY A 57 -6.11 19.36 -3.97
N LYS A 58 -7.42 19.56 -4.15
CA LYS A 58 -8.33 18.52 -4.68
C LYS A 58 -7.83 17.94 -6.01
N ALA A 59 -7.36 18.80 -6.92
CA ALA A 59 -6.81 18.37 -8.21
C ALA A 59 -5.60 17.45 -8.04
N THR A 60 -4.66 17.82 -7.17
CA THR A 60 -3.49 17.00 -6.83
C THR A 60 -3.88 15.65 -6.24
N LEU A 61 -4.87 15.63 -5.34
CA LEU A 61 -5.37 14.38 -4.78
C LEU A 61 -6.00 13.49 -5.85
N TYR A 62 -6.80 14.04 -6.76
CA TYR A 62 -7.38 13.29 -7.88
C TYR A 62 -6.30 12.68 -8.79
N GLU A 63 -5.25 13.43 -9.13
CA GLU A 63 -4.15 12.91 -9.93
C GLU A 63 -3.41 11.77 -9.23
N LYS A 64 -3.15 11.92 -7.92
CA LYS A 64 -2.52 10.87 -7.11
C LYS A 64 -3.41 9.64 -6.99
N MET A 65 -4.71 9.82 -6.74
CA MET A 65 -5.69 8.73 -6.72
C MET A 65 -5.70 7.97 -8.04
N LYS A 66 -5.75 8.69 -9.17
CA LYS A 66 -5.69 8.08 -10.50
C LYS A 66 -4.37 7.33 -10.74
N ARG A 67 -3.24 7.91 -10.35
CA ARG A 67 -1.91 7.29 -10.48
C ARG A 67 -1.78 6.02 -9.65
N TYR A 68 -2.33 6.00 -8.43
CA TYR A 68 -2.22 4.88 -7.49
C TYR A 68 -3.38 3.88 -7.56
N GLY A 69 -4.34 4.09 -8.47
CA GLY A 69 -5.54 3.26 -8.60
C GLY A 69 -6.40 3.26 -7.33
N LEU A 70 -6.47 4.39 -6.64
CA LEU A 70 -7.30 4.57 -5.45
C LEU A 70 -8.64 5.18 -5.84
N SER A 71 -9.72 4.58 -5.38
CA SER A 71 -11.08 5.10 -5.52
C SER A 71 -11.66 5.46 -4.17
N ALA A 72 -12.53 6.46 -4.14
CA ALA A 72 -13.35 6.71 -2.98
C ALA A 72 -14.24 5.47 -2.75
N LYS A 73 -14.32 4.98 -1.51
CA LYS A 73 -15.07 3.75 -1.15
C LYS A 73 -16.59 3.85 -1.41
N GLY A 74 -17.08 4.90 -2.06
CA GLY A 74 -18.47 5.06 -2.52
C GLY A 74 -18.72 4.65 -3.98
N GLU A 75 -17.69 4.30 -4.75
CA GLU A 75 -17.82 3.91 -6.18
C GLU A 75 -17.82 2.40 -6.41
N THR A 76 -17.48 1.58 -5.41
CA THR A 76 -17.41 0.10 -5.54
C THR A 76 -18.67 -0.62 -5.03
N GLU A 77 -19.65 0.11 -4.48
CA GLU A 77 -20.90 -0.45 -3.93
C GLU A 77 -22.18 0.21 -4.52
N ARG A 78 -22.15 0.66 -5.78
CA ARG A 78 -23.36 1.11 -6.51
C ARG A 78 -23.54 0.38 -7.83
#